data_AF-A0A7Y5BGS3-F1
#
_entry.id   AF-A0A7Y5BGS3-F1
#
_cell.length_a   1.000
_cell.length_b   1.000
_cell.length_c   1.000
_cell.angle_alpha   90.00
_cell.angle_beta   90.00
_cell.angle_gamma   90.00
#
_symmetry.space_group_name_H-M   'P 1'
#
loop_
_entity.id
_entity.type
_entity.pdbx_description
1 polymer ?
#
loop_
_entity_poly.entity_id
_entity_poly.type
_entity_poly.pdbx_seq_one_letter_code
_entity_poly.pdbx_strand_id
1 'polypeptide(L)'
;MNYFDYKSFLLFLILSFLSFSIFQCNGNENTFKNRENSYNLSLLYFIKIRSEGNCLRIETKNSDIKNIYCDRRPMGVCNSNNLIYTNEEKNYRLKEISDLNKKTTECISFILQSGVSTEKVTTENEEDVIKQNNFYKSIESCESTQIATDYNTLTTYDEWIFLNSTLGKIAVMAEIASINPLNQSLQDKGKNCLNTILTDEVTGIIDNEKKKLIENYRNGIKKLNFNCTLGDPGSLNKCSGSLIY
;
A
#
# COMPACT_ATOMS: atom_id res chain seq x y z
N MET A 1 63.90 -47.83 -37.73
CA MET A 1 63.31 -46.53 -38.10
C MET A 1 61.82 -46.60 -37.77
N ASN A 2 61.43 -46.09 -36.61
CA ASN A 2 60.03 -46.07 -36.19
C ASN A 2 59.34 -44.90 -36.88
N TYR A 3 58.38 -45.20 -37.75
CA TYR A 3 57.46 -44.21 -38.29
C TYR A 3 56.57 -43.73 -37.13
N PHE A 4 56.95 -42.62 -36.53
CA PHE A 4 56.09 -41.89 -35.60
C PHE A 4 54.89 -41.40 -36.41
N ASP A 5 53.70 -41.91 -36.09
CA ASP A 5 52.47 -41.64 -36.83
C ASP A 5 52.07 -40.17 -36.67
N TYR A 6 52.44 -39.37 -37.67
CA TYR A 6 52.22 -37.92 -37.70
C TYR A 6 50.75 -37.54 -37.49
N LYS A 7 49.82 -38.43 -37.85
CA LYS A 7 48.38 -38.21 -37.64
C LYS A 7 48.00 -38.25 -36.16
N SER A 8 48.56 -39.18 -35.38
CA SER A 8 48.31 -39.25 -33.93
C SER A 8 48.90 -38.06 -33.18
N PHE A 9 50.07 -37.56 -33.61
CA PHE A 9 50.68 -36.37 -33.01
C PHE A 9 49.89 -35.09 -33.32
N LEU A 10 49.42 -34.95 -34.57
CA LEU A 10 48.58 -33.81 -34.99
C LEU A 10 47.23 -33.80 -34.25
N LEU A 11 46.61 -34.97 -34.07
CA LEU A 11 45.35 -35.09 -33.35
C LEU A 11 45.50 -34.69 -31.88
N PHE A 12 46.60 -35.10 -31.24
CA PHE A 12 46.92 -34.73 -29.87
C PHE A 12 47.17 -33.23 -29.71
N LEU A 13 47.85 -32.60 -30.68
CA LEU A 13 48.08 -31.15 -30.69
C LEU A 13 46.78 -30.35 -30.86
N ILE A 14 45.87 -30.82 -31.71
CA ILE A 14 44.56 -30.20 -31.91
C ILE A 14 43.67 -30.35 -30.67
N LEU A 15 43.67 -31.53 -30.04
CA LEU A 15 42.95 -31.77 -28.78
C LEU A 15 43.53 -30.94 -27.61
N SER A 16 44.85 -30.80 -27.55
CA SER A 16 45.54 -29.92 -26.60
C SER A 16 45.13 -28.45 -26.78
N PHE A 17 45.11 -27.95 -28.02
CA PHE A 17 44.69 -26.56 -28.31
C PHE A 17 43.21 -26.32 -28.01
N LEU A 18 42.34 -27.27 -28.33
CA LEU A 18 40.92 -27.21 -27.97
C LEU A 18 40.72 -27.21 -26.44
N SER A 19 41.51 -27.99 -25.69
CA SER A 19 41.41 -27.99 -24.22
C SER A 19 41.85 -26.68 -23.55
N PHE A 20 42.83 -25.97 -24.12
CA PHE A 20 43.24 -24.63 -23.63
C PHE A 20 42.19 -23.54 -23.91
N SER A 21 41.35 -23.73 -24.93
CA SER A 21 40.35 -22.75 -25.35
C SER A 21 39.08 -22.79 -24.49
N ILE A 22 38.81 -23.93 -23.83
CA ILE A 22 37.61 -24.15 -23.01
C ILE A 22 37.85 -23.69 -21.55
N PHE A 23 39.10 -23.49 -21.13
CA PHE A 23 39.48 -23.05 -19.78
C PHE A 23 39.81 -21.55 -19.64
N GLN A 24 39.46 -20.71 -20.63
CA GLN A 24 39.40 -19.25 -20.42
C GLN A 24 38.03 -18.81 -19.88
N CYS A 25 37.66 -19.29 -18.69
CA CYS A 25 36.71 -18.56 -17.84
C CYS A 25 37.44 -17.37 -17.19
N ASN A 26 37.82 -16.38 -18.00
CA ASN A 26 38.20 -15.05 -17.49
C ASN A 26 36.94 -14.31 -17.06
N GLY A 27 36.28 -14.80 -16.01
CA GLY A 27 35.29 -14.04 -15.25
C GLY A 27 36.02 -12.94 -14.50
N ASN A 28 36.24 -11.80 -15.16
CA ASN A 28 36.83 -10.64 -14.51
C ASN A 28 35.90 -10.24 -13.35
N GLU A 29 36.39 -10.24 -12.11
CA GLU A 29 35.63 -9.90 -10.91
C GLU A 29 34.90 -8.55 -11.06
N ASN A 30 35.50 -7.63 -11.83
CA ASN A 30 34.90 -6.35 -12.19
C ASN A 30 33.66 -6.48 -13.09
N THR A 31 33.60 -7.47 -13.98
CA THR A 31 32.40 -7.74 -14.80
C THR A 31 31.27 -8.34 -13.97
N PHE A 32 31.57 -9.14 -12.95
CA PHE A 32 30.58 -9.65 -12.01
C PHE A 32 30.05 -8.54 -11.10
N LYS A 33 30.94 -7.75 -10.48
CA LYS A 33 30.57 -6.56 -9.68
C LYS A 33 29.80 -5.51 -10.48
N ASN A 34 30.15 -5.27 -11.74
CA ASN A 34 29.38 -4.36 -12.60
C ASN A 34 27.99 -4.90 -12.95
N ARG A 35 27.84 -6.21 -13.16
CA ARG A 35 26.52 -6.83 -13.36
C ARG A 35 25.67 -6.77 -12.08
N GLU A 36 26.26 -7.01 -10.92
CA GLU A 36 25.62 -6.89 -9.62
C GLU A 36 25.17 -5.44 -9.34
N ASN A 37 26.05 -4.45 -9.56
CA ASN A 37 25.70 -3.03 -9.44
C ASN A 37 24.61 -2.62 -10.42
N SER A 38 24.64 -3.09 -11.66
CA SER A 38 23.58 -2.84 -12.64
C SER A 38 22.25 -3.47 -12.21
N TYR A 39 22.27 -4.69 -11.68
CA TYR A 39 21.07 -5.36 -11.17
C TYR A 39 20.49 -4.62 -9.97
N ASN A 40 21.34 -4.20 -9.03
CA ASN A 40 20.93 -3.41 -7.87
C ASN A 40 20.34 -2.06 -8.31
N LEU A 41 20.92 -1.40 -9.31
CA LEU A 41 20.38 -0.16 -9.86
C LEU A 41 19.03 -0.38 -10.55
N SER A 42 18.88 -1.45 -11.34
CA SER A 42 17.60 -1.82 -11.96
C SER A 42 16.54 -2.15 -10.92
N LEU A 43 16.90 -2.85 -9.84
CA LEU A 43 16.00 -3.16 -8.73
C LEU A 43 15.60 -1.88 -7.98
N LEU A 44 16.55 -0.99 -7.66
CA LEU A 44 16.27 0.30 -7.04
C LEU A 44 15.37 1.17 -7.93
N TYR A 45 15.60 1.18 -9.24
CA TYR A 45 14.76 1.88 -10.20
C TYR A 45 13.35 1.28 -10.26
N PHE A 46 13.23 -0.05 -10.25
CA PHE A 46 11.95 -0.75 -10.20
C PHE A 46 11.19 -0.47 -8.90
N ILE A 47 11.87 -0.51 -7.76
CA ILE A 47 11.30 -0.15 -6.44
C ILE A 47 10.83 1.30 -6.48
N LYS A 48 11.66 2.21 -7.01
CA LYS A 48 11.33 3.63 -7.12
C LYS A 48 10.10 3.88 -7.99
N ILE A 49 10.04 3.30 -9.20
CA ILE A 49 8.84 3.40 -10.06
C ILE A 49 7.61 2.84 -9.36
N ARG A 50 7.75 1.70 -8.66
CA ARG A 50 6.62 1.11 -7.93
C ARG A 50 6.18 1.95 -6.75
N SER A 51 7.08 2.72 -6.15
CA SER A 51 6.84 3.65 -5.03
C SER A 51 6.24 4.99 -5.48
N GLU A 52 6.37 5.33 -6.76
CA GLU A 52 5.89 6.58 -7.34
C GLU A 52 4.52 6.41 -8.02
N GLY A 53 3.82 7.52 -8.18
CA GLY A 53 2.53 7.60 -8.90
C GLY A 53 1.31 7.75 -8.00
N ASN A 54 0.17 7.90 -8.67
CA ASN A 54 -1.15 7.99 -8.07
C ASN A 54 -2.07 6.94 -8.69
N CYS A 55 -3.14 6.60 -8.00
CA CYS A 55 -4.04 5.54 -8.42
C CYS A 55 -5.41 6.09 -8.79
N LEU A 56 -5.82 5.86 -10.03
CA LEU A 56 -7.16 6.11 -10.52
C LEU A 56 -7.93 4.78 -10.52
N ARG A 57 -9.10 4.76 -9.89
CA ARG A 57 -10.03 3.63 -9.95
C ARG A 57 -11.34 4.09 -10.59
N ILE A 58 -11.79 3.37 -11.60
CA ILE A 58 -13.08 3.60 -12.25
C ILE A 58 -13.99 2.43 -11.89
N GLU A 59 -14.99 2.70 -11.06
CA GLU A 59 -16.04 1.72 -10.72
C GLU A 59 -17.22 1.91 -11.69
N THR A 60 -17.60 0.83 -12.37
CA THR A 60 -18.77 0.81 -13.25
C THR A 60 -19.88 0.05 -12.55
N LYS A 61 -20.96 0.75 -12.19
CA LYS A 61 -22.19 0.12 -11.67
C LYS A 61 -23.29 0.20 -12.71
N ASN A 62 -23.83 -0.96 -13.10
CA ASN A 62 -24.96 -1.08 -14.02
C ASN A 62 -24.76 -0.30 -15.34
N SER A 63 -23.62 -0.51 -16.01
CA SER A 63 -23.28 -0.05 -17.37
C SER A 63 -23.19 1.46 -17.63
N ASP A 64 -23.90 2.30 -16.87
CA ASP A 64 -24.07 3.72 -17.19
C ASP A 64 -23.45 4.67 -16.15
N ILE A 65 -23.38 4.26 -14.88
CA ILE A 65 -22.82 5.11 -13.81
C ILE A 65 -21.35 4.76 -13.59
N LYS A 66 -20.48 5.74 -13.84
CA LYS A 66 -19.04 5.67 -13.59
C LYS A 66 -18.67 6.55 -12.41
N ASN A 67 -18.35 5.89 -11.30
CA ASN A 67 -17.70 6.54 -10.17
C ASN A 67 -16.20 6.51 -10.42
N ILE A 68 -15.55 7.67 -10.40
CA ILE A 68 -14.11 7.78 -10.59
C ILE A 68 -13.47 8.19 -9.27
N TYR A 69 -12.64 7.30 -8.74
CA TYR A 69 -11.87 7.49 -7.54
C TYR A 69 -10.42 7.84 -7.86
N CYS A 70 -9.84 8.78 -7.11
CA CYS A 70 -8.41 9.03 -7.15
C CYS A 70 -7.78 9.02 -5.75
N ASP A 71 -6.66 8.31 -5.63
CA ASP A 71 -5.92 8.08 -4.40
C ASP A 71 -4.41 8.31 -4.59
N ARG A 72 -3.73 8.84 -3.58
CA ARG A 72 -2.25 8.95 -3.57
C ARG A 72 -1.61 7.67 -3.11
N ARG A 73 -1.52 6.70 -4.01
CA ARG A 73 -0.91 5.40 -3.72
C ARG A 73 0.09 5.03 -4.81
N PRO A 74 1.19 4.36 -4.42
CA PRO A 74 2.20 3.92 -5.37
C PRO A 74 1.63 3.07 -6.49
N MET A 75 2.25 3.13 -7.67
CA MET A 75 1.85 2.33 -8.83
C MET A 75 1.80 0.83 -8.52
N GLY A 76 2.72 0.33 -7.70
CA GLY A 76 2.78 -1.08 -7.32
C GLY A 76 1.56 -1.60 -6.56
N VAL A 77 0.74 -0.72 -5.98
CA VAL A 77 -0.48 -1.04 -5.21
C VAL A 77 -1.76 -0.57 -5.90
N CYS A 78 -1.69 -0.01 -7.10
CA CYS A 78 -2.87 0.45 -7.83
C CYS A 78 -3.57 -0.70 -8.56
N ASN A 79 -4.29 -1.54 -7.82
CA ASN A 79 -5.01 -2.68 -8.35
C ASN A 79 -6.23 -3.05 -7.50
N SER A 80 -7.03 -4.01 -7.98
CA SER A 80 -8.25 -4.50 -7.32
C SER A 80 -8.00 -5.23 -6.01
N ASN A 81 -6.78 -5.69 -5.73
CA ASN A 81 -6.48 -6.44 -4.50
C ASN A 81 -6.73 -5.59 -3.25
N ASN A 82 -6.64 -4.27 -3.34
CA ASN A 82 -6.97 -3.37 -2.22
C ASN A 82 -8.45 -3.41 -1.78
N LEU A 83 -9.34 -3.98 -2.59
CA LEU A 83 -10.76 -4.16 -2.24
C LEU A 83 -11.07 -5.58 -1.77
N ILE A 84 -10.08 -6.48 -1.85
CA ILE A 84 -10.19 -7.87 -1.44
C ILE A 84 -9.68 -7.93 -0.01
N TYR A 85 -10.52 -8.40 0.91
CA TYR A 85 -10.15 -8.60 2.30
C TYR A 85 -10.07 -10.09 2.59
N THR A 86 -8.87 -10.56 2.94
CA THR A 86 -8.52 -11.97 3.09
C THR A 86 -8.71 -12.47 4.53
N ASN A 87 -8.68 -13.79 4.71
CA ASN A 87 -8.70 -14.41 6.03
C ASN A 87 -7.43 -14.06 6.84
N GLU A 88 -6.28 -13.99 6.17
CA GLU A 88 -4.99 -13.66 6.76
C GLU A 88 -5.01 -12.23 7.31
N GLU A 89 -5.52 -11.27 6.53
CA GLU A 89 -5.67 -9.88 6.99
C GLU A 89 -6.64 -9.81 8.18
N LYS A 90 -7.76 -10.54 8.14
CA LYS A 90 -8.67 -10.62 9.28
C LYS A 90 -8.00 -11.15 10.55
N ASN A 91 -7.24 -12.22 10.43
CA ASN A 91 -6.52 -12.78 11.57
C ASN A 91 -5.46 -11.82 12.10
N TYR A 92 -4.78 -11.10 11.21
CA TYR A 92 -3.83 -10.05 11.60
C TYR A 92 -4.51 -8.92 12.37
N ARG A 93 -5.65 -8.39 11.89
CA ARG A 93 -6.40 -7.34 12.60
C ARG A 93 -6.93 -7.81 13.96
N LEU A 94 -7.41 -9.05 14.06
CA LEU A 94 -7.83 -9.64 15.34
C LEU A 94 -6.68 -9.79 16.33
N LYS A 95 -5.48 -10.12 15.84
CA LYS A 95 -4.27 -10.17 16.66
C LYS A 95 -3.91 -8.77 17.19
N GLU A 96 -3.91 -7.75 16.33
CA GLU A 96 -3.65 -6.36 16.74
C GLU A 96 -4.66 -5.88 17.80
N ILE A 97 -5.94 -6.23 17.65
CA ILE A 97 -6.97 -5.97 18.67
C ILE A 97 -6.63 -6.65 20.00
N SER A 98 -6.22 -7.93 19.96
CA SER A 98 -5.84 -8.67 21.15
C SER A 98 -4.65 -8.02 21.86
N ASP A 99 -3.63 -7.61 21.10
CA ASP A 99 -2.43 -6.99 21.64
C ASP A 99 -2.71 -5.59 22.20
N LEU A 100 -3.58 -4.80 21.56
CA LEU A 100 -4.05 -3.52 22.11
C LEU A 100 -4.83 -3.70 23.41
N ASN A 101 -5.74 -4.67 23.48
CA ASN A 101 -6.52 -4.95 24.68
C ASN A 101 -5.65 -5.38 25.87
N LYS A 102 -4.52 -6.06 25.63
CA LYS A 102 -3.55 -6.38 26.69
C LYS A 102 -2.86 -5.14 27.25
N LYS A 103 -2.66 -4.10 26.43
CA LYS A 103 -2.05 -2.84 26.85
C LYS A 103 -3.05 -1.95 27.60
N THR A 104 -4.28 -1.87 27.12
CA THR A 104 -5.34 -1.09 27.76
C THR A 104 -6.73 -1.64 27.46
N THR A 105 -7.51 -1.89 28.51
CA THR A 105 -8.93 -2.29 28.38
C THR A 105 -9.84 -1.10 28.03
N GLU A 106 -9.33 0.13 28.12
CA GLU A 106 -10.10 1.33 27.84
C GLU A 106 -10.41 1.52 26.35
N CYS A 107 -9.73 0.77 25.46
CA CYS A 107 -9.99 0.77 24.03
C CYS A 107 -11.20 -0.05 23.57
N ILE A 108 -11.79 -0.90 24.42
CA ILE A 108 -12.80 -1.90 24.01
C ILE A 108 -14.00 -1.26 23.30
N SER A 109 -14.53 -0.14 23.82
CA SER A 109 -15.66 0.55 23.20
C SER A 109 -15.33 1.09 21.80
N PHE A 110 -14.09 1.54 21.59
CA PHE A 110 -13.64 2.11 20.33
C PHE A 110 -13.29 1.04 19.31
N ILE A 111 -12.81 -0.12 19.77
CA ILE A 111 -12.66 -1.32 18.93
C ILE A 111 -14.01 -1.70 18.32
N LEU A 112 -15.07 -1.76 19.14
CA LEU A 112 -16.41 -2.10 18.66
C LEU A 112 -16.96 -1.04 17.69
N GLN A 113 -16.80 0.25 18.01
CA GLN A 113 -17.28 1.35 17.17
C GLN A 113 -16.51 1.46 15.84
N SER A 114 -15.24 1.04 15.81
CA SER A 114 -14.41 1.10 14.60
C SER A 114 -14.82 0.10 13.51
N GLY A 115 -15.69 -0.86 13.83
CA GLY A 115 -16.15 -1.88 12.89
C GLY A 115 -15.12 -2.95 12.52
N VAL A 116 -13.85 -2.82 12.93
CA VAL A 116 -12.74 -3.72 12.54
C VAL A 116 -13.02 -5.19 12.91
N SER A 117 -13.67 -5.44 14.04
CA SER A 117 -14.03 -6.80 14.47
C SER A 117 -15.15 -7.43 13.64
N THR A 118 -15.91 -6.62 12.90
CA THR A 118 -17.10 -7.04 12.14
C THR A 118 -16.86 -7.13 10.63
N GLU A 119 -15.66 -6.77 10.16
CA GLU A 119 -15.30 -6.84 8.75
C GLU A 119 -15.38 -8.28 8.22
N LYS A 120 -16.02 -8.42 7.05
CA LYS A 120 -16.26 -9.69 6.39
C LYS A 120 -15.20 -9.92 5.32
N VAL A 121 -14.65 -11.13 5.32
CA VAL A 121 -13.74 -11.60 4.29
C VAL A 121 -14.48 -11.65 2.96
N THR A 122 -13.83 -11.15 1.92
CA THR A 122 -14.35 -11.17 0.56
C THR A 122 -14.46 -12.60 0.07
N THR A 123 -15.64 -12.98 -0.42
CA THR A 123 -15.87 -14.28 -1.03
C THR A 123 -15.35 -14.33 -2.47
N GLU A 124 -15.12 -15.52 -3.02
CA GLU A 124 -14.66 -15.69 -4.41
C GLU A 124 -15.59 -15.00 -5.42
N ASN A 125 -16.91 -15.14 -5.24
CA ASN A 125 -17.90 -14.47 -6.10
C ASN A 125 -17.80 -12.93 -6.02
N GLU A 126 -17.59 -12.39 -4.81
CA GLU A 126 -17.41 -10.94 -4.63
C GLU A 126 -16.10 -10.46 -5.25
N GLU A 127 -15.04 -11.24 -5.15
CA GLU A 127 -13.74 -10.94 -5.77
C GLU A 127 -13.86 -10.84 -7.29
N ASP A 128 -14.56 -11.78 -7.94
CA ASP A 128 -14.81 -11.73 -9.38
C ASP A 128 -15.60 -10.49 -9.78
N VAL A 129 -16.66 -10.16 -9.03
CA VAL A 129 -17.45 -8.94 -9.25
C VAL A 129 -16.61 -7.68 -9.06
N ILE A 130 -15.75 -7.64 -8.04
CA ILE A 130 -14.82 -6.53 -7.79
C ILE A 130 -13.88 -6.35 -8.98
N LYS A 131 -13.26 -7.42 -9.47
CA LYS A 131 -12.34 -7.38 -10.62
C LYS A 131 -13.04 -6.96 -11.91
N GLN A 132 -14.28 -7.38 -12.13
CA GLN A 132 -15.06 -7.02 -13.31
C GLN A 132 -15.50 -5.55 -13.31
N ASN A 133 -15.89 -5.02 -12.15
CA ASN A 133 -16.49 -3.69 -12.06
C ASN A 133 -15.49 -2.57 -11.80
N ASN A 134 -14.24 -2.88 -11.44
CA ASN A 134 -13.23 -1.88 -11.07
C ASN A 134 -12.05 -1.92 -12.03
N PHE A 135 -11.87 -0.84 -12.78
CA PHE A 135 -10.68 -0.62 -13.60
C PHE A 135 -9.68 0.28 -12.87
N TYR A 136 -8.41 -0.11 -12.87
CA TYR A 136 -7.34 0.63 -12.20
C TYR A 136 -6.32 1.14 -13.21
N LYS A 137 -5.88 2.38 -13.01
CA LYS A 137 -4.85 3.03 -13.83
C LYS A 137 -3.94 3.86 -12.96
N SER A 138 -2.64 3.66 -13.12
CA SER A 138 -1.65 4.56 -12.55
C SER A 138 -1.57 5.84 -13.37
N ILE A 139 -1.54 6.97 -12.67
CA ILE A 139 -1.47 8.31 -13.24
C ILE A 139 -0.37 9.12 -12.54
N GLU A 140 0.07 10.20 -13.17
CA GLU A 140 1.12 11.06 -12.62
C GLU A 140 0.65 11.79 -11.37
N SER A 141 -0.54 12.41 -11.39
CA SER A 141 -1.14 13.09 -10.22
C SER A 141 -2.66 13.10 -10.25
N CYS A 142 -3.30 13.02 -9.08
CA CYS A 142 -4.76 13.16 -8.97
C CYS A 142 -5.24 14.57 -9.36
N GLU A 143 -4.40 15.58 -9.14
CA GLU A 143 -4.70 16.98 -9.41
C GLU A 143 -4.70 17.29 -10.90
N SER A 144 -3.79 16.66 -11.67
CA SER A 144 -3.75 16.82 -13.14
C SER A 144 -5.00 16.29 -13.84
N THR A 145 -5.75 15.40 -13.19
CA THR A 145 -6.98 14.80 -13.74
C THR A 145 -8.25 15.63 -13.51
N GLN A 146 -8.15 16.79 -12.86
CA GLN A 146 -9.30 17.65 -12.49
C GLN A 146 -10.34 16.97 -11.57
N ILE A 147 -10.00 15.80 -11.01
CA ILE A 147 -10.83 15.03 -10.06
C ILE A 147 -10.64 15.53 -8.63
N ALA A 148 -9.39 15.86 -8.27
CA ALA A 148 -9.05 16.48 -7.00
C ALA A 148 -8.62 17.93 -7.26
N THR A 149 -9.26 18.88 -6.57
CA THR A 149 -9.04 20.32 -6.80
C THR A 149 -7.95 20.94 -5.92
N ASP A 150 -7.50 20.25 -4.85
CA ASP A 150 -6.49 20.76 -3.94
C ASP A 150 -5.54 19.66 -3.44
N TYR A 151 -4.25 19.87 -3.72
CA TYR A 151 -3.13 19.02 -3.33
C TYR A 151 -3.05 18.75 -1.82
N ASN A 152 -3.53 19.65 -0.96
CA ASN A 152 -3.38 19.46 0.49
C ASN A 152 -4.45 18.55 1.10
N THR A 153 -5.52 18.27 0.36
CA THR A 153 -6.70 17.58 0.89
C THR A 153 -6.61 16.06 0.82
N LEU A 154 -5.83 15.49 -0.10
CA LEU A 154 -5.63 14.04 -0.17
C LEU A 154 -4.61 13.58 0.88
N THR A 155 -4.91 12.43 1.49
CA THR A 155 -3.96 11.72 2.36
C THR A 155 -2.81 11.18 1.52
N THR A 156 -1.59 11.20 2.02
CA THR A 156 -0.45 10.49 1.41
C THR A 156 -0.61 8.98 1.59
N TYR A 157 0.25 8.19 0.96
CA TYR A 157 0.18 6.74 1.08
C TYR A 157 0.41 6.25 2.52
N ASP A 158 1.39 6.79 3.22
CA ASP A 158 1.69 6.41 4.61
C ASP A 158 0.54 6.81 5.55
N GLU A 159 -0.01 8.01 5.34
CA GLU A 159 -1.19 8.46 6.08
C GLU A 159 -2.41 7.55 5.79
N TRP A 160 -2.60 7.14 4.53
CA TRP A 160 -3.65 6.20 4.11
C TRP A 160 -3.46 4.81 4.73
N ILE A 161 -2.24 4.28 4.77
CA ILE A 161 -1.92 3.01 5.41
C ILE A 161 -2.31 3.07 6.88
N PHE A 162 -1.89 4.13 7.57
CA PHE A 162 -2.19 4.28 8.99
C PHE A 162 -3.70 4.39 9.23
N LEU A 163 -4.41 5.27 8.52
CA LEU A 163 -5.85 5.46 8.69
C LEU A 163 -6.67 4.20 8.36
N ASN A 164 -6.21 3.34 7.44
CA ASN A 164 -6.87 2.06 7.13
C ASN A 164 -6.42 0.89 8.02
N SER A 165 -5.36 1.05 8.81
CA SER A 165 -4.92 0.03 9.76
C SER A 165 -5.93 -0.15 10.89
N THR A 166 -5.85 -1.29 11.59
CA THR A 166 -6.64 -1.57 12.80
C THR A 166 -6.51 -0.45 13.81
N LEU A 167 -5.27 -0.05 14.13
CA LEU A 167 -4.98 0.97 15.12
C LEU A 167 -5.48 2.34 14.68
N GLY A 168 -5.33 2.71 13.41
CA GLY A 168 -5.83 3.99 12.90
C GLY A 168 -7.35 4.10 12.98
N LYS A 169 -8.09 3.06 12.58
CA LYS A 169 -9.55 3.03 12.68
C LYS A 169 -10.04 3.16 14.13
N ILE A 170 -9.38 2.47 15.07
CA ILE A 170 -9.68 2.57 16.50
C ILE A 170 -9.33 3.97 17.02
N ALA A 171 -8.19 4.52 16.62
CA ALA A 171 -7.73 5.84 17.05
C ALA A 171 -8.67 6.97 16.60
N VAL A 172 -9.23 6.88 15.38
CA VAL A 172 -10.26 7.82 14.91
C VAL A 172 -11.49 7.81 15.83
N MET A 173 -11.99 6.62 16.21
CA MET A 173 -13.13 6.52 17.13
C MET A 173 -12.80 6.98 18.55
N ALA A 174 -11.59 6.67 19.03
CA ALA A 174 -11.09 7.14 20.31
C ALA A 174 -10.98 8.67 20.35
N GLU A 175 -10.52 9.30 19.25
CA GLU A 175 -10.44 10.74 19.12
C GLU A 175 -11.82 11.42 19.08
N ILE A 176 -12.78 10.85 18.34
CA ILE A 176 -14.16 11.36 18.35
C ILE A 176 -14.74 11.33 19.76
N ALA A 177 -14.45 10.28 20.53
CA ALA A 177 -14.88 10.16 21.91
C ALA A 177 -14.11 11.10 22.86
N SER A 178 -12.83 11.34 22.62
CA SER A 178 -11.94 12.16 23.45
C SER A 178 -12.44 13.60 23.60
N ILE A 179 -13.15 14.10 22.59
CA ILE A 179 -13.70 15.45 22.51
C ILE A 179 -15.21 15.52 22.82
N ASN A 180 -15.87 14.41 23.13
CA ASN A 180 -17.31 14.37 23.35
C ASN A 180 -17.71 15.05 24.68
N PRO A 181 -18.34 16.23 24.68
CA PRO A 181 -18.55 17.03 25.89
C PRO A 181 -19.55 16.42 26.88
N LEU A 182 -20.31 15.39 26.47
CA LEU A 182 -21.45 14.88 27.23
C LEU A 182 -21.10 13.75 28.22
N ASN A 183 -19.90 13.16 28.12
CA ASN A 183 -19.51 12.03 28.97
C ASN A 183 -18.02 12.05 29.30
N GLN A 184 -17.67 12.56 30.48
CA GLN A 184 -16.28 12.69 30.92
C GLN A 184 -15.56 11.33 30.99
N SER A 185 -16.23 10.29 31.49
CA SER A 185 -15.63 8.95 31.55
C SER A 185 -15.29 8.40 30.16
N LEU A 186 -16.15 8.68 29.16
CA LEU A 186 -15.89 8.30 27.78
C LEU A 186 -14.77 9.13 27.16
N GLN A 187 -14.68 10.43 27.46
CA GLN A 187 -13.57 11.28 27.03
C GLN A 187 -12.24 10.76 27.57
N ASP A 188 -12.17 10.45 28.87
CA ASP A 188 -10.94 10.02 29.52
C ASP A 188 -10.47 8.68 28.94
N LYS A 189 -11.39 7.72 28.75
CA LYS A 189 -11.10 6.46 28.04
C LYS A 189 -10.64 6.70 26.60
N GLY A 190 -11.28 7.63 25.89
CA GLY A 190 -10.90 8.03 24.53
C GLY A 190 -9.46 8.57 24.47
N LYS A 191 -9.13 9.50 25.37
CA LYS A 191 -7.78 10.08 25.49
C LYS A 191 -6.74 9.02 25.82
N ASN A 192 -7.01 8.15 26.78
CA ASN A 192 -6.09 7.09 27.18
C ASN A 192 -5.89 6.04 26.08
N CYS A 193 -6.97 5.64 25.40
CA CYS A 193 -6.86 4.73 24.26
C CYS A 193 -6.04 5.36 23.13
N LEU A 194 -6.34 6.61 22.76
CA LEU A 194 -5.61 7.34 21.73
C LEU A 194 -4.13 7.49 22.09
N ASN A 195 -3.81 7.90 23.32
CA ASN A 195 -2.42 8.01 23.78
C ASN A 195 -1.71 6.66 23.73
N THR A 196 -2.38 5.55 24.10
CA THR A 196 -1.80 4.21 24.03
C THR A 196 -1.47 3.80 22.60
N ILE A 197 -2.33 4.13 21.64
CA ILE A 197 -2.11 3.83 20.21
C ILE A 197 -0.98 4.69 19.63
N LEU A 198 -0.91 5.96 20.01
CA LEU A 198 0.03 6.92 19.44
C LEU A 198 1.40 6.92 20.12
N THR A 199 1.53 6.31 21.30
CA THR A 199 2.81 6.20 21.98
C THR A 199 3.66 5.15 21.27
N ASP A 200 4.80 5.58 20.76
CA ASP A 200 5.80 4.68 20.21
C ASP A 200 6.37 3.78 21.31
N GLU A 201 6.37 2.47 21.08
CA GLU A 201 6.75 1.48 22.10
C GLU A 201 8.23 1.55 22.49
N VAL A 202 9.09 2.04 21.60
CA VAL A 202 10.54 2.06 21.79
C VAL A 202 10.96 3.32 22.53
N THR A 203 10.41 4.47 22.13
CA THR A 203 10.78 5.78 22.64
C THR A 203 9.86 6.25 23.77
N GLY A 204 8.65 5.70 23.89
CA GLY A 204 7.63 6.18 24.81
C GLY A 204 7.07 7.55 24.46
N ILE A 205 7.40 8.08 23.27
CA ILE A 205 6.97 9.40 22.81
C ILE A 205 5.69 9.29 22.00
N ILE A 206 4.76 10.22 22.21
CA ILE A 206 3.54 10.32 21.42
C ILE A 206 3.88 10.82 20.01
N ASP A 207 3.44 10.06 19.01
CA ASP A 207 3.50 10.44 17.60
C ASP A 207 2.50 11.57 17.30
N ASN A 208 3.00 12.81 17.41
CA ASN A 208 2.22 14.02 17.16
C ASN A 208 1.81 14.17 15.68
N GLU A 209 2.53 13.56 14.74
CA GLU A 209 2.17 13.61 13.33
C GLU A 209 0.92 12.76 13.07
N LYS A 210 0.88 11.53 13.60
CA LYS A 210 -0.32 10.69 13.57
C LYS A 210 -1.49 11.33 14.32
N LYS A 211 -1.24 11.98 15.46
CA LYS A 211 -2.28 12.71 16.19
C LYS A 211 -2.93 13.78 15.30
N LYS A 212 -2.10 14.63 14.69
CA LYS A 212 -2.55 15.70 13.80
C LYS A 212 -3.25 15.15 12.55
N LEU A 213 -2.78 14.02 12.02
CA LEU A 213 -3.43 13.33 10.91
C LEU A 213 -4.86 12.90 11.28
N ILE A 214 -5.07 12.29 12.45
CA ILE A 214 -6.40 11.87 12.91
C ILE A 214 -7.31 13.09 13.10
N GLU A 215 -6.81 14.16 13.72
CA GLU A 215 -7.56 15.41 13.88
C GLU A 215 -7.96 16.02 12.52
N ASN A 216 -7.04 16.05 11.56
CA ASN A 216 -7.30 16.52 10.20
C ASN A 216 -8.31 15.65 9.46
N TYR A 217 -8.23 14.33 9.65
CA TYR A 217 -9.18 13.38 9.07
C TYR A 217 -10.59 13.59 9.63
N ARG A 218 -10.72 13.71 10.96
CA ARG A 218 -12.00 14.02 11.64
C ARG A 218 -12.62 15.33 11.16
N ASN A 219 -11.79 16.36 10.95
CA ASN A 219 -12.25 17.68 10.48
C ASN A 219 -12.51 17.74 8.97
N GLY A 220 -12.33 16.63 8.22
CA GLY A 220 -12.51 16.61 6.76
C GLY A 220 -11.45 17.40 5.98
N ILE A 221 -10.35 17.79 6.63
CA ILE A 221 -9.20 18.47 6.00
C ILE A 221 -8.44 17.47 5.12
N LYS A 222 -8.25 16.25 5.64
CA LYS A 222 -7.66 15.12 4.91
C LYS A 222 -8.74 14.13 4.50
N LYS A 223 -8.71 13.70 3.24
CA LYS A 223 -9.66 12.74 2.64
C LYS A 223 -8.92 11.55 2.07
N LEU A 224 -9.52 10.37 2.17
CA LEU A 224 -8.92 9.12 1.68
C LEU A 224 -8.98 9.03 0.16
N ASN A 225 -10.07 9.48 -0.45
CA ASN A 225 -10.22 9.55 -1.89
C ASN A 225 -11.13 10.69 -2.33
N PHE A 226 -11.01 11.08 -3.60
CA PHE A 226 -12.03 11.84 -4.32
C PHE A 226 -12.83 10.93 -5.22
N ASN A 227 -14.16 11.03 -5.16
CA ASN A 227 -15.09 10.36 -6.06
C ASN A 227 -15.78 11.41 -6.95
N CYS A 228 -15.75 11.20 -8.26
CA CYS A 228 -16.53 11.98 -9.21
C CYS A 228 -17.53 11.08 -9.92
N THR A 229 -18.77 11.54 -10.06
CA THR A 229 -19.72 10.94 -11.00
C THR A 229 -19.62 11.66 -12.33
N LEU A 230 -19.29 10.92 -13.39
CA LEU A 230 -19.43 11.45 -14.75
C LEU A 230 -20.92 11.65 -15.05
N GLY A 231 -21.31 12.88 -15.35
CA GLY A 231 -22.66 13.18 -15.83
C GLY A 231 -22.76 13.02 -17.35
N ASP A 232 -23.97 13.23 -17.88
CA ASP A 232 -24.22 13.23 -19.32
C ASP A 232 -23.31 14.23 -20.07
N PRO A 233 -23.00 13.98 -21.36
CA PRO A 233 -22.21 14.90 -22.18
C PRO A 233 -22.76 16.33 -22.11
N GLY A 234 -21.98 17.24 -21.52
CA GLY A 234 -22.37 18.66 -21.34
C GLY A 234 -22.74 19.07 -19.92
N SER A 235 -22.74 18.15 -18.94
CA SER A 235 -22.91 18.48 -17.53
C SER A 235 -21.57 18.57 -16.78
N LEU A 236 -21.49 19.43 -15.76
CA LEU A 236 -20.32 19.54 -14.89
C LEU A 236 -20.20 18.26 -14.04
N ASN A 237 -19.02 17.64 -14.04
CA ASN A 237 -18.70 16.52 -13.14
C ASN A 237 -18.91 16.96 -11.68
N LYS A 238 -19.69 16.17 -10.93
CA LYS A 238 -19.83 16.38 -9.48
C LYS A 238 -18.79 15.54 -8.77
N CYS A 239 -17.79 16.21 -8.20
CA CYS A 239 -16.72 15.60 -7.43
C CYS A 239 -16.91 15.88 -5.95
N SER A 240 -16.82 14.85 -5.13
CA SER A 240 -16.80 14.96 -3.67
C SER A 240 -15.69 14.08 -3.12
N GLY A 241 -15.09 14.49 -2.02
CA GLY A 241 -14.13 13.64 -1.34
C GLY A 241 -14.79 12.88 -0.19
N SER A 242 -14.40 11.63 0.00
CA SER A 242 -14.93 10.76 1.03
C SER A 242 -13.94 10.58 2.18
N LEU A 243 -14.50 10.66 3.38
CA LEU A 243 -14.00 9.97 4.57
C LEU A 243 -14.65 8.58 4.53
N ILE A 244 -13.87 7.52 4.67
CA ILE A 244 -14.41 6.15 4.78
C ILE A 244 -14.77 5.94 6.26
N TYR A 245 -16.04 5.68 6.54
CA TYR A 245 -16.57 5.26 7.84
C TYR A 245 -16.99 3.80 7.77
#